data_AF-A0A154QMA7-F1
#
_entry.id   AF-A0A154QMA7-F1
#
_cell.length_a   1.000
_cell.length_b   1.000
_cell.length_c   1.000
_cell.angle_alpha   90.00
_cell.angle_beta   90.00
_cell.angle_gamma   90.00
#
_symmetry.space_group_name_H-M   'P 1'
#
loop_
_entity.id
_entity.type
_entity.pdbx_description
1 polymer ?
#
loop_
_entity_poly.entity_id
_entity_poly.type
_entity_poly.pdbx_seq_one_letter_code
_entity_poly.pdbx_strand_id
1 'polypeptide(L)'
;MRAVRGALALALAFASFGAASAEETAAQPVAAVDQLPPSQKVSGTVIALAGWVVAVRDNLGYPFAVIDKAAAQVLVFGGDGRLRGAAPALFGSAVGDHSAPGVAGLALREIPARERTTPAGRFVGGFGPSIDAGRVLWVDYDSAVSIHPTATGVPSERRAERLASPSPDDNRITHGCINVSPEFYEQIIRPTFERGGVFYILPEETPIAEVFPEFAQSSASGQRAIGSMTR
;
A
#
# COMPACT_ATOMS: atom_id res chain seq x y z
N MET A 1 15.65 -58.32 67.23
CA MET A 1 16.47 -57.23 66.65
C MET A 1 16.94 -57.74 65.28
N ARG A 2 16.71 -57.02 64.17
CA ARG A 2 17.64 -56.07 63.52
C ARG A 2 19.06 -56.65 63.35
N ALA A 3 19.67 -56.71 62.16
CA ALA A 3 19.19 -56.34 60.81
C ALA A 3 19.69 -57.39 59.76
N VAL A 4 20.17 -57.17 58.53
CA VAL A 4 20.68 -55.99 57.79
C VAL A 4 19.86 -55.79 56.48
N ARG A 5 20.50 -55.75 55.29
CA ARG A 5 20.02 -55.40 53.94
C ARG A 5 21.09 -55.84 52.92
N GLY A 6 20.76 -55.98 51.63
CA GLY A 6 21.77 -56.20 50.58
C GLY A 6 21.28 -56.40 49.14
N ALA A 7 20.26 -55.65 48.67
CA ALA A 7 19.74 -55.77 47.30
C ALA A 7 20.14 -54.55 46.44
N LEU A 8 20.77 -54.81 45.29
CA LEU A 8 21.19 -53.78 44.32
C LEU A 8 20.10 -53.61 43.25
N ALA A 9 19.43 -52.45 43.21
CA ALA A 9 18.42 -52.14 42.22
C ALA A 9 19.03 -51.35 41.05
N LEU A 10 18.96 -51.92 39.84
CA LEU A 10 19.40 -51.25 38.60
C LEU A 10 18.27 -50.35 38.09
N ALA A 11 18.45 -49.04 38.16
CA ALA A 11 17.45 -48.07 37.69
C ALA A 11 17.55 -47.87 36.17
N LEU A 12 16.49 -48.22 35.44
CA LEU A 12 16.33 -47.82 34.04
C LEU A 12 15.89 -46.36 33.97
N ALA A 13 16.70 -45.51 33.35
CA ALA A 13 16.31 -44.14 33.02
C ALA A 13 15.41 -44.13 31.78
N PHE A 14 14.14 -43.81 31.96
CA PHE A 14 13.25 -43.51 30.82
C PHE A 14 13.60 -42.15 30.25
N ALA A 15 14.10 -42.13 29.01
CA ALA A 15 14.26 -40.90 28.24
C ALA A 15 12.88 -40.41 27.76
N SER A 16 12.26 -39.51 28.54
CA SER A 16 11.03 -38.84 28.15
C SER A 16 11.29 -37.86 27.01
N PHE A 17 10.84 -38.21 25.80
CA PHE A 17 10.80 -37.28 24.67
C PHE A 17 9.83 -36.13 25.00
N GLY A 18 10.39 -35.01 25.44
CA GLY A 18 9.63 -33.77 25.59
C GLY A 18 9.14 -33.31 24.23
N ALA A 19 7.83 -33.40 24.00
CA ALA A 19 7.22 -32.80 22.82
C ALA A 19 7.44 -31.28 22.88
N ALA A 20 8.27 -30.76 21.98
CA ALA A 20 8.48 -29.34 21.84
C ALA A 20 7.21 -28.73 21.24
N SER A 21 6.31 -28.23 22.10
CA SER A 21 5.27 -27.31 21.68
C SER A 21 5.95 -26.09 21.08
N ALA A 22 5.92 -25.98 19.77
CA ALA A 22 6.17 -24.70 19.12
C ALA A 22 5.05 -23.76 19.57
N GLU A 23 5.39 -22.75 20.37
CA GLU A 23 4.55 -21.56 20.46
C GLU A 23 4.58 -20.92 19.07
N GLU A 24 3.60 -21.27 18.25
CA GLU A 24 3.23 -20.50 17.08
C GLU A 24 2.91 -19.10 17.59
N THR A 25 3.86 -18.18 17.43
CA THR A 25 3.71 -16.78 17.80
C THR A 25 2.60 -16.18 16.93
N ALA A 26 1.36 -16.30 17.42
CA ALA A 26 0.17 -15.73 16.85
C ALA A 26 0.34 -14.21 16.86
N ALA A 27 0.94 -13.69 15.79
CA ALA A 27 1.24 -12.28 15.63
C ALA A 27 -0.04 -11.49 15.88
N GLN A 28 -0.05 -10.68 16.94
CA GLN A 28 -1.26 -9.97 17.34
C GLN A 28 -1.80 -9.18 16.15
N PRO A 29 -3.13 -9.14 15.94
CA PRO A 29 -3.71 -8.40 14.83
C PRO A 29 -3.30 -6.92 14.91
N VAL A 30 -2.30 -6.54 14.13
CA VAL A 30 -1.91 -5.13 13.97
C VAL A 30 -3.14 -4.41 13.45
N ALA A 31 -3.73 -3.57 14.30
CA ALA A 31 -4.92 -2.81 13.94
C ALA A 31 -4.57 -1.90 12.76
N ALA A 32 -5.48 -1.82 11.78
CA ALA A 32 -5.28 -0.94 10.64
C ALA A 32 -5.28 0.52 11.12
N VAL A 33 -4.24 1.27 10.77
CA VAL A 33 -4.16 2.71 11.09
C VAL A 33 -4.96 3.47 10.05
N ASP A 34 -6.12 3.99 10.44
CA ASP A 34 -6.94 4.87 9.60
C ASP A 34 -6.65 6.33 9.96
N GLN A 35 -6.11 7.08 8.99
CA GLN A 35 -5.88 8.52 9.05
C GLN A 35 -6.80 9.29 8.08
N LEU A 36 -7.79 8.64 7.46
CA LEU A 36 -8.74 9.34 6.59
C LEU A 36 -9.57 10.35 7.42
N PRO A 37 -9.77 11.59 6.93
CA PRO A 37 -10.76 12.52 7.45
C PRO A 37 -12.13 11.81 7.62
N PRO A 38 -12.86 11.97 8.75
CA PRO A 38 -14.09 11.21 9.01
C PRO A 38 -15.23 11.38 7.98
N SER A 39 -15.15 12.38 7.11
CA SER A 39 -16.05 12.61 5.97
C SER A 39 -15.63 11.88 4.69
N GLN A 40 -14.35 11.53 4.54
CA GLN A 40 -13.75 10.91 3.36
C GLN A 40 -13.95 9.39 3.42
N LYS A 41 -14.85 8.88 2.57
CA LYS A 41 -15.15 7.44 2.51
C LYS A 41 -14.13 6.71 1.64
N VAL A 42 -13.85 5.46 2.03
CA VAL A 42 -13.10 4.54 1.16
C VAL A 42 -13.87 4.33 -0.14
N SER A 43 -13.17 4.49 -1.26
CA SER A 43 -13.73 4.36 -2.60
C SER A 43 -14.21 2.93 -2.89
N GLY A 44 -15.41 2.78 -3.45
CA GLY A 44 -15.95 1.47 -3.82
C GLY A 44 -15.09 0.74 -4.86
N THR A 45 -14.45 1.50 -5.76
CA THR A 45 -13.48 1.00 -6.74
C THR A 45 -12.22 0.46 -6.06
N VAL A 46 -11.73 1.14 -5.01
CA VAL A 46 -10.59 0.66 -4.21
C VAL A 46 -10.90 -0.68 -3.53
N ILE A 47 -12.08 -0.81 -2.92
CA ILE A 47 -12.51 -2.05 -2.26
C ILE A 47 -12.62 -3.20 -3.27
N ALA A 48 -13.24 -2.93 -4.43
CA ALA A 48 -13.40 -3.92 -5.49
C ALA A 48 -12.05 -4.36 -6.10
N LEU A 49 -11.14 -3.41 -6.37
CA LEU A 49 -9.82 -3.72 -6.92
C LEU A 49 -8.94 -4.46 -5.91
N ALA A 50 -8.91 -4.04 -4.63
CA ALA A 50 -8.18 -4.76 -3.59
C ALA A 50 -8.70 -6.20 -3.41
N GLY A 51 -10.02 -6.40 -3.47
CA GLY A 51 -10.62 -7.74 -3.46
C GLY A 51 -10.21 -8.59 -4.66
N TRP A 52 -10.19 -8.00 -5.87
CA TRP A 52 -9.74 -8.68 -7.09
C TRP A 52 -8.26 -9.07 -7.04
N VAL A 53 -7.37 -8.13 -6.66
CA VAL A 53 -5.92 -8.35 -6.55
C VAL A 53 -5.60 -9.58 -5.69
N VAL A 54 -6.31 -9.73 -4.57
CA VAL A 54 -6.17 -10.89 -3.67
C VAL A 54 -6.78 -12.15 -4.27
N ALA A 55 -7.98 -12.07 -4.86
CA ALA A 55 -8.70 -13.21 -5.42
C ALA A 55 -7.98 -13.88 -6.60
N VAL A 56 -7.30 -13.11 -7.45
CA VAL A 56 -6.47 -13.65 -8.56
C VAL A 56 -4.99 -13.77 -8.20
N ARG A 57 -4.58 -13.31 -7.00
CA ARG A 57 -3.18 -13.21 -6.54
C ARG A 57 -2.26 -12.40 -7.45
N ASP A 58 -2.77 -11.33 -8.07
CA ASP A 58 -1.96 -10.47 -8.94
C ASP A 58 -0.83 -9.75 -8.20
N ASN A 59 -0.98 -9.51 -6.88
CA ASN A 59 0.12 -9.04 -6.04
C ASN A 59 1.27 -10.07 -5.88
N LEU A 60 1.11 -11.30 -6.38
CA LEU A 60 2.01 -12.45 -6.18
C LEU A 60 2.31 -12.78 -4.70
N GLY A 61 1.48 -12.29 -3.76
CA GLY A 61 1.71 -12.38 -2.32
C GLY A 61 2.64 -11.30 -1.72
N TYR A 62 3.05 -10.30 -2.51
CA TYR A 62 3.70 -9.10 -1.97
C TYR A 62 2.66 -8.16 -1.34
N PRO A 63 3.05 -7.34 -0.33
CA PRO A 63 2.21 -6.24 0.12
C PRO A 63 1.91 -5.28 -1.03
N PHE A 64 0.78 -4.60 -0.96
CA PHE A 64 0.34 -3.71 -2.04
C PHE A 64 -0.37 -2.47 -1.52
N ALA A 65 -0.36 -1.41 -2.33
CA ALA A 65 -1.18 -0.22 -2.11
C ALA A 65 -2.16 -0.04 -3.26
N VAL A 66 -3.39 0.35 -2.95
CA VAL A 66 -4.37 0.85 -3.92
C VAL A 66 -4.57 2.33 -3.66
N ILE A 67 -4.48 3.12 -4.71
CA ILE A 67 -4.28 4.57 -4.66
C ILE A 67 -5.34 5.22 -5.56
N ASP A 68 -6.25 5.98 -4.95
CA ASP A 68 -7.33 6.68 -5.63
C ASP A 68 -7.02 8.17 -5.63
N LYS A 69 -6.56 8.67 -6.79
CA LYS A 69 -6.19 10.07 -6.98
C LYS A 69 -7.40 10.99 -6.88
N ALA A 70 -8.50 10.63 -7.53
CA ALA A 70 -9.75 11.40 -7.57
C ALA A 70 -10.37 11.55 -6.17
N ALA A 71 -10.29 10.52 -5.34
CA ALA A 71 -10.73 10.54 -3.94
C ALA A 71 -9.57 10.78 -2.94
N ALA A 72 -8.42 11.29 -3.42
CA ALA A 72 -7.21 11.67 -2.69
C ALA A 72 -6.75 10.74 -1.55
N GLN A 73 -6.79 9.41 -1.76
CA GLN A 73 -6.53 8.41 -0.71
C GLN A 73 -5.54 7.31 -1.13
N VAL A 74 -4.78 6.83 -0.15
CA VAL A 74 -3.88 5.66 -0.26
C VAL A 74 -4.30 4.63 0.77
N LEU A 75 -4.61 3.41 0.32
CA LEU A 75 -4.89 2.26 1.17
C LEU A 75 -3.81 1.20 1.00
N VAL A 76 -3.26 0.73 2.13
CA VAL A 76 -2.10 -0.16 2.19
C VAL A 76 -2.52 -1.51 2.77
N PHE A 77 -2.15 -2.58 2.09
CA PHE A 77 -2.55 -3.95 2.39
C PHE A 77 -1.33 -4.88 2.52
N GLY A 78 -1.43 -5.87 3.40
CA GLY A 78 -0.50 -6.99 3.42
C GLY A 78 -0.67 -7.87 2.18
N GLY A 79 0.29 -8.78 1.94
CA GLY A 79 0.22 -9.73 0.81
C GLY A 79 -0.95 -10.72 0.89
N ASP A 80 -1.59 -10.78 2.06
CA ASP A 80 -2.81 -11.50 2.42
C ASP A 80 -4.11 -10.70 2.19
N GLY A 81 -4.01 -9.45 1.72
CA GLY A 81 -5.16 -8.55 1.57
C GLY A 81 -5.63 -7.88 2.86
N ARG A 82 -4.97 -8.11 4.00
CA ARG A 82 -5.35 -7.45 5.26
C ARG A 82 -4.90 -5.99 5.22
N LEU A 83 -5.85 -5.07 5.38
CA LEU A 83 -5.57 -3.63 5.51
C LEU A 83 -4.58 -3.39 6.66
N ARG A 84 -3.55 -2.60 6.38
CA ARG A 84 -2.53 -2.13 7.32
C ARG A 84 -2.75 -0.67 7.68
N GLY A 85 -3.22 0.12 6.72
CA GLY A 85 -3.73 1.46 7.00
C GLY A 85 -4.34 2.16 5.79
N ALA A 86 -5.04 3.25 6.06
CA ALA A 86 -5.61 4.16 5.07
C ALA A 86 -5.22 5.60 5.43
N ALA A 87 -4.94 6.44 4.45
CA ALA A 87 -4.59 7.84 4.69
C ALA A 87 -4.93 8.73 3.49
N PRO A 88 -5.15 10.04 3.72
CA PRO A 88 -5.13 11.02 2.64
C PRO A 88 -3.71 11.12 2.08
N ALA A 89 -3.60 11.47 0.81
CA ALA A 89 -2.32 11.74 0.16
C ALA A 89 -2.41 12.97 -0.75
N LEU A 90 -1.26 13.59 -1.00
CA LEU A 90 -1.10 14.66 -1.99
C LEU A 90 -0.59 14.07 -3.30
N PHE A 91 -1.08 14.60 -4.41
CA PHE A 91 -0.84 14.12 -5.77
C PHE A 91 -0.35 15.24 -6.67
N GLY A 92 0.01 14.88 -7.90
CA GLY A 92 0.37 15.81 -8.96
C GLY A 92 -0.64 16.96 -9.07
N SER A 93 -0.15 18.19 -9.29
CA SER A 93 -1.00 19.37 -9.40
C SER A 93 -1.93 19.37 -10.63
N ALA A 94 -1.70 18.47 -11.60
CA ALA A 94 -2.61 18.21 -12.71
C ALA A 94 -3.41 16.91 -12.49
N VAL A 95 -4.66 16.92 -12.95
CA VAL A 95 -5.40 15.70 -13.26
C VAL A 95 -4.78 15.07 -14.52
N GLY A 96 -4.75 13.75 -14.59
CA GLY A 96 -4.28 13.00 -15.74
C GLY A 96 -3.50 11.74 -15.37
N ASP A 97 -3.47 10.78 -16.29
CA ASP A 97 -3.10 9.39 -16.02
C ASP A 97 -1.76 8.94 -16.62
N HIS A 98 -1.04 9.85 -17.28
CA HIS A 98 0.24 9.56 -17.94
C HIS A 98 1.31 10.57 -17.53
N SER A 99 2.52 10.08 -17.31
CA SER A 99 3.72 10.91 -17.13
C SER A 99 4.23 11.40 -18.49
N ALA A 100 4.61 12.67 -18.60
CA ALA A 100 5.06 13.23 -19.87
C ALA A 100 6.42 12.64 -20.34
N PRO A 101 6.64 12.42 -21.64
CA PRO A 101 7.90 11.87 -22.14
C PRO A 101 9.13 12.68 -21.70
N GLY A 102 10.05 12.04 -20.98
CA GLY A 102 11.26 12.68 -20.47
C GLY A 102 11.09 13.52 -19.21
N VAL A 103 9.91 13.55 -18.57
CA VAL A 103 9.65 14.37 -17.36
C VAL A 103 10.62 14.08 -16.21
N ALA A 104 11.04 12.81 -16.06
CA ALA A 104 12.03 12.36 -15.07
C ALA A 104 13.42 12.99 -15.25
N GLY A 105 13.73 13.58 -16.41
CA GLY A 105 14.97 14.28 -16.70
C GLY A 105 14.92 15.81 -16.50
N LEU A 106 13.76 16.37 -16.12
CA LEU A 106 13.58 17.81 -15.88
C LEU A 106 13.81 18.15 -14.40
N ALA A 107 14.33 19.35 -14.11
CA ALA A 107 14.25 19.86 -12.74
C ALA A 107 12.77 20.14 -12.38
N LEU A 108 12.37 19.92 -11.12
CA LEU A 108 10.95 20.04 -10.71
C LEU A 108 10.28 21.35 -11.14
N ARG A 109 11.02 22.48 -11.04
CA ARG A 109 10.56 23.81 -11.48
C ARG A 109 10.22 23.91 -12.98
N GLU A 110 10.87 23.10 -13.81
CA GLU A 110 10.78 23.10 -15.28
C GLU A 110 9.67 22.17 -15.78
N ILE A 111 9.19 21.22 -14.97
CA ILE A 111 8.03 20.39 -15.30
C ILE A 111 6.81 21.31 -15.51
N PRO A 112 6.24 21.39 -16.73
CA PRO A 112 5.12 22.28 -17.01
C PRO A 112 3.88 21.93 -16.19
N ALA A 113 3.07 22.92 -15.82
CA ALA A 113 1.96 22.71 -14.86
C ALA A 113 0.99 21.57 -15.25
N ARG A 114 0.72 21.40 -16.56
CA ARG A 114 -0.15 20.35 -17.13
C ARG A 114 0.49 18.94 -17.18
N GLU A 115 1.79 18.84 -16.93
CA GLU A 115 2.58 17.61 -16.97
C GLU A 115 2.94 17.11 -15.55
N ARG A 116 2.45 17.80 -14.52
CA ARG A 116 2.59 17.43 -13.09
C ARG A 116 1.50 16.43 -12.70
N THR A 117 1.43 15.32 -13.41
CA THR A 117 0.45 14.24 -13.22
C THR A 117 1.02 13.16 -12.30
N THR A 118 0.15 12.44 -11.59
CA THR A 118 0.51 11.14 -11.01
C THR A 118 -0.07 10.06 -11.94
N PRO A 119 0.75 9.17 -12.54
CA PRO A 119 0.30 8.22 -13.55
C PRO A 119 -0.63 7.16 -12.96
N ALA A 120 -1.53 6.64 -13.78
CA ALA A 120 -2.35 5.47 -13.45
C ALA A 120 -1.67 4.17 -13.92
N GLY A 121 -1.97 3.05 -13.26
CA GLY A 121 -1.42 1.75 -13.65
C GLY A 121 -1.09 0.81 -12.48
N ARG A 122 -0.46 -0.31 -12.84
CA ARG A 122 0.07 -1.33 -11.92
C ARG A 122 1.59 -1.31 -11.98
N PHE A 123 2.24 -0.91 -10.88
CA PHE A 123 3.69 -0.77 -10.80
C PHE A 123 4.28 -1.74 -9.76
N VAL A 124 5.51 -2.20 -9.99
CA VAL A 124 6.27 -2.99 -9.00
C VAL A 124 7.37 -2.09 -8.44
N GLY A 125 7.20 -1.67 -7.19
CA GLY A 125 8.02 -0.64 -6.56
C GLY A 125 8.79 -1.13 -5.34
N GLY A 126 9.72 -0.31 -4.86
CA GLY A 126 10.56 -0.63 -3.73
C GLY A 126 11.49 0.50 -3.31
N PHE A 127 12.11 0.35 -2.13
CA PHE A 127 13.03 1.36 -1.63
C PHE A 127 14.34 1.38 -2.43
N GLY A 128 14.68 2.55 -2.97
CA GLY A 128 15.93 2.78 -3.69
C GLY A 128 16.58 4.12 -3.32
N PRO A 129 17.79 4.37 -3.84
CA PRO A 129 18.46 5.65 -3.63
C PRO A 129 17.70 6.80 -4.29
N SER A 130 17.86 8.02 -3.76
CA SER A 130 17.43 9.27 -4.39
C SER A 130 18.54 10.30 -4.26
N ILE A 131 18.75 11.10 -5.31
CA ILE A 131 19.83 12.11 -5.38
C ILE A 131 19.65 13.16 -4.29
N ASP A 132 18.42 13.66 -4.11
CA ASP A 132 18.11 14.76 -3.18
C ASP A 132 17.57 14.27 -1.82
N ALA A 133 16.97 13.07 -1.76
CA ALA A 133 16.27 12.55 -0.58
C ALA A 133 16.93 11.31 0.06
N GLY A 134 18.07 10.85 -0.47
CA GLY A 134 18.83 9.71 0.07
C GLY A 134 18.20 8.34 -0.19
N ARG A 135 17.02 8.05 0.38
CA ARG A 135 16.25 6.81 0.17
C ARG A 135 14.75 7.11 0.12
N VAL A 136 14.09 6.70 -0.96
CA VAL A 136 12.62 6.86 -1.15
C VAL A 136 12.00 5.55 -1.59
N LEU A 137 10.68 5.41 -1.41
CA LEU A 137 9.91 4.31 -1.99
C LEU A 137 9.55 4.66 -3.43
N TRP A 138 10.32 4.16 -4.40
CA TRP A 138 9.98 4.30 -5.81
C TRP A 138 8.74 3.46 -6.11
N VAL A 139 7.75 4.07 -6.75
CA VAL A 139 6.55 3.40 -7.27
C VAL A 139 6.77 3.05 -8.73
N ASP A 140 7.15 4.06 -9.52
CA ASP A 140 7.63 3.92 -10.89
C ASP A 140 8.98 4.64 -11.00
N TYR A 141 10.00 3.89 -11.42
CA TYR A 141 11.36 4.42 -11.55
C TYR A 141 11.53 5.20 -12.88
N ASP A 142 10.85 4.79 -13.95
CA ASP A 142 11.06 5.35 -15.29
C ASP A 142 10.39 6.73 -15.43
N SER A 143 9.28 6.98 -14.72
CA SER A 143 8.70 8.31 -14.56
C SER A 143 9.13 9.07 -13.30
N ALA A 144 10.07 8.51 -12.51
CA ALA A 144 10.57 9.07 -11.25
C ALA A 144 9.47 9.37 -10.20
N VAL A 145 8.41 8.57 -10.15
CA VAL A 145 7.31 8.71 -9.19
C VAL A 145 7.60 7.88 -7.93
N SER A 146 7.60 8.54 -6.78
CA SER A 146 7.84 7.93 -5.48
C SER A 146 6.77 8.28 -4.45
N ILE A 147 6.61 7.43 -3.44
CA ILE A 147 5.93 7.75 -2.18
C ILE A 147 6.98 8.25 -1.19
N HIS A 148 6.75 9.42 -0.61
CA HIS A 148 7.60 10.01 0.43
C HIS A 148 6.76 10.82 1.43
N PRO A 149 7.26 11.12 2.64
CA PRO A 149 6.53 11.98 3.57
C PRO A 149 6.49 13.43 3.04
N THR A 150 5.48 14.20 3.43
CA THR A 150 5.40 15.63 3.10
C THR A 150 6.60 16.41 3.65
N ALA A 151 7.35 17.09 2.79
CA ALA A 151 8.40 18.01 3.22
C ALA A 151 7.79 19.23 3.93
N THR A 152 8.30 19.52 5.14
CA THR A 152 7.86 20.63 6.01
C THR A 152 8.51 21.98 5.68
N GLY A 153 9.52 21.99 4.81
CA GLY A 153 10.38 23.16 4.56
C GLY A 153 9.76 24.34 3.79
N VAL A 154 8.52 24.24 3.32
CA VAL A 154 7.86 25.28 2.51
C VAL A 154 6.45 25.56 3.04
N PRO A 155 6.29 26.43 4.07
CA PRO A 155 5.00 26.68 4.71
C PRO A 155 3.89 27.20 3.77
N SER A 156 4.26 27.93 2.70
CA SER A 156 3.31 28.40 1.69
C SER A 156 2.64 27.29 0.87
N GLU A 157 3.23 26.09 0.81
CA GLU A 157 2.60 24.91 0.18
C GLU A 157 1.55 24.25 1.08
N ARG A 158 1.45 24.63 2.37
CA ARG A 158 0.37 24.22 3.30
C ARG A 158 0.04 22.73 3.28
N ARG A 159 1.08 21.88 3.14
CA ARG A 159 0.92 20.43 2.87
C ARG A 159 0.15 19.69 3.96
N ALA A 160 0.30 20.10 5.22
CA ALA A 160 -0.43 19.49 6.34
C ALA A 160 -1.92 19.82 6.29
N GLU A 161 -2.29 21.08 6.01
CA GLU A 161 -3.69 21.47 5.91
C GLU A 161 -4.37 20.93 4.63
N ARG A 162 -3.60 20.72 3.56
CA ARG A 162 -4.07 20.00 2.36
C ARG A 162 -4.39 18.54 2.66
N LEU A 163 -3.49 17.81 3.33
CA LEU A 163 -3.75 16.43 3.77
C LEU A 163 -4.98 16.34 4.71
N ALA A 164 -5.24 17.38 5.50
CA ALA A 164 -6.39 17.45 6.40
C ALA A 164 -7.67 18.01 5.75
N SER A 165 -7.66 18.36 4.46
CA SER A 165 -8.85 18.89 3.78
C SER A 165 -9.89 17.80 3.53
N PRO A 166 -11.20 18.08 3.67
CA PRO A 166 -12.25 17.19 3.19
C PRO A 166 -12.42 17.23 1.66
N SER A 167 -11.69 18.08 0.93
CA SER A 167 -11.78 18.25 -0.52
C SER A 167 -10.55 17.65 -1.24
N PRO A 168 -10.70 16.59 -2.06
CA PRO A 168 -9.62 15.98 -2.83
C PRO A 168 -8.86 16.94 -3.78
N ASP A 169 -9.48 18.05 -4.18
CA ASP A 169 -8.85 19.07 -5.04
C ASP A 169 -7.73 19.84 -4.31
N ASP A 170 -7.83 20.05 -3.00
CA ASP A 170 -6.78 20.72 -2.22
C ASP A 170 -5.49 19.90 -2.20
N ASN A 171 -5.60 18.58 -2.36
CA ASN A 171 -4.48 17.64 -2.35
C ASN A 171 -3.62 17.69 -3.62
N ARG A 172 -4.01 18.46 -4.65
CA ARG A 172 -3.27 18.66 -5.91
C ARG A 172 -2.18 19.72 -5.74
N ILE A 173 -0.93 19.29 -5.53
CA ILE A 173 0.19 20.21 -5.25
C ILE A 173 1.59 19.67 -5.60
N THR A 174 1.77 18.38 -5.84
CA THR A 174 3.09 17.81 -6.14
C THR A 174 3.43 17.94 -7.63
N HIS A 175 4.64 17.53 -8.01
CA HIS A 175 5.07 17.43 -9.41
C HIS A 175 4.79 16.05 -10.03
N GLY A 176 4.16 15.13 -9.29
CA GLY A 176 3.81 13.77 -9.72
C GLY A 176 3.99 12.71 -8.61
N CYS A 177 5.00 12.90 -7.74
CA CYS A 177 5.19 12.07 -6.55
C CYS A 177 3.98 12.09 -5.60
N ILE A 178 3.81 11.02 -4.83
CA ILE A 178 2.71 10.84 -3.89
C ILE A 178 3.23 11.21 -2.50
N ASN A 179 2.55 12.11 -1.78
CA ASN A 179 3.01 12.53 -0.43
C ASN A 179 1.98 12.16 0.63
N VAL A 180 2.43 11.51 1.70
CA VAL A 180 1.60 11.13 2.86
C VAL A 180 2.07 11.84 4.12
N SER A 181 1.31 11.75 5.21
CA SER A 181 1.76 12.25 6.52
C SER A 181 3.08 11.57 6.92
N PRO A 182 4.01 12.27 7.63
CA PRO A 182 5.23 11.65 8.14
C PRO A 182 4.93 10.45 9.05
N GLU A 183 3.84 10.51 9.82
CA GLU A 183 3.41 9.42 10.69
C GLU A 183 3.01 8.17 9.90
N PHE A 184 2.14 8.30 8.88
CA PHE A 184 1.73 7.18 8.03
C PHE A 184 2.92 6.60 7.25
N TYR A 185 3.86 7.44 6.84
CA TYR A 185 5.09 6.98 6.19
C TYR A 185 5.93 6.09 7.12
N GLU A 186 6.16 6.55 8.36
CA GLU A 186 7.01 5.88 9.34
C GLU A 186 6.37 4.62 9.95
N GLN A 187 5.06 4.65 10.20
CA GLN A 187 4.28 3.57 10.82
C GLN A 187 3.79 2.51 9.82
N ILE A 188 3.38 2.91 8.61
CA ILE A 188 2.71 2.02 7.64
C ILE A 188 3.58 1.80 6.39
N ILE A 189 3.93 2.87 5.66
CA ILE A 189 4.60 2.73 4.35
C ILE A 189 5.95 2.00 4.48
N ARG A 190 6.88 2.52 5.29
CA ARG A 190 8.22 1.93 5.42
C ARG A 190 8.21 0.48 5.88
N PRO A 191 7.61 0.11 7.04
CA PRO A 191 7.66 -1.28 7.49
C PRO A 191 6.86 -2.24 6.59
N THR A 192 5.84 -1.77 5.87
CA THR A 192 5.11 -2.62 4.90
C THR A 192 5.93 -2.87 3.65
N PHE A 193 6.57 -1.84 3.07
CA PHE A 193 7.23 -1.91 1.76
C PHE A 193 8.76 -2.05 1.82
N GLU A 194 9.35 -2.37 2.98
CA GLU A 194 10.79 -2.57 3.14
C GLU A 194 11.37 -3.66 2.21
N ARG A 195 10.54 -4.63 1.79
CA ARG A 195 10.86 -5.67 0.79
C ARG A 195 10.33 -5.38 -0.63
N GLY A 196 9.88 -4.17 -0.90
CA GLY A 196 9.12 -3.81 -2.09
C GLY A 196 7.65 -4.27 -2.04
N GLY A 197 6.89 -3.91 -3.09
CA GLY A 197 5.46 -4.22 -3.20
C GLY A 197 4.87 -3.85 -4.56
N VAL A 198 3.55 -4.02 -4.69
CA VAL A 198 2.80 -3.67 -5.92
C VAL A 198 1.91 -2.46 -5.66
N PHE A 199 1.85 -1.53 -6.61
CA PHE A 199 1.16 -0.26 -6.46
C PHE A 199 0.13 -0.11 -7.58
N TYR A 200 -1.13 0.04 -7.21
CA TYR A 200 -2.27 0.16 -8.12
C TYR A 200 -2.81 1.58 -8.04
N ILE A 201 -2.51 2.41 -9.03
CA ILE A 201 -2.99 3.79 -9.09
C ILE A 201 -4.20 3.83 -10.04
N LEU A 202 -5.36 4.21 -9.50
CA LEU A 202 -6.60 4.33 -10.27
C LEU A 202 -6.54 5.51 -11.25
N PRO A 203 -7.08 5.35 -12.47
CA PRO A 203 -7.18 6.43 -13.43
C PRO A 203 -8.30 7.43 -13.10
N GLU A 204 -8.23 8.59 -13.74
CA GLU A 204 -9.14 9.72 -13.59
C GLU A 204 -9.80 10.12 -14.92
N GLU A 205 -9.07 9.96 -16.03
CA GLU A 205 -9.49 10.30 -17.40
C GLU A 205 -9.54 9.05 -18.28
N THR A 206 -8.56 8.14 -18.14
CA THR A 206 -8.50 6.87 -18.88
C THR A 206 -9.56 5.90 -18.36
N PRO A 207 -10.35 5.23 -19.23
CA PRO A 207 -11.28 4.20 -18.79
C PRO A 207 -10.58 3.09 -17.99
N ILE A 208 -11.14 2.71 -16.84
CA ILE A 208 -10.54 1.71 -15.94
C ILE A 208 -10.32 0.34 -16.59
N ALA A 209 -11.06 0.04 -17.67
CA ALA A 209 -10.89 -1.18 -18.47
C ALA A 209 -9.68 -1.15 -19.42
N GLU A 210 -9.06 0.00 -19.67
CA GLU A 210 -7.80 0.12 -20.42
C GLU A 210 -6.59 0.00 -19.48
N VAL A 211 -6.70 0.52 -18.26
CA VAL A 211 -5.64 0.46 -17.23
C VAL A 211 -5.63 -0.87 -16.46
N PHE A 212 -6.80 -1.43 -16.17
CA PHE A 212 -6.97 -2.71 -15.46
C PHE A 212 -7.98 -3.62 -16.20
N PRO A 213 -7.66 -4.10 -17.41
CA PRO A 213 -8.60 -4.84 -18.27
C PRO A 213 -9.17 -6.12 -17.63
N GLU A 214 -8.35 -6.85 -16.89
CA GLU A 214 -8.71 -8.14 -16.27
C GLU A 214 -9.65 -7.94 -15.07
N PHE A 215 -9.42 -6.87 -14.29
CA PHE A 215 -10.33 -6.44 -13.22
C PHE A 215 -11.71 -6.05 -13.78
N ALA A 216 -11.75 -5.25 -14.85
CA ALA A 216 -12.99 -4.84 -15.51
C ALA A 216 -13.77 -6.06 -16.07
N GLN A 217 -13.08 -7.00 -16.73
CA GLN A 217 -13.67 -8.25 -17.24
C GLN A 217 -14.25 -9.12 -16.11
N SER A 218 -13.55 -9.24 -14.98
CA SER A 218 -14.04 -10.01 -13.83
C SER A 218 -15.32 -9.40 -13.22
N SER A 219 -15.37 -8.06 -13.12
CA SER A 219 -16.50 -7.32 -12.57
C SER A 219 -17.76 -7.46 -13.45
N ALA A 220 -17.61 -7.33 -14.77
CA ALA A 220 -18.69 -7.54 -15.72
C ALA A 220 -19.21 -8.99 -15.71
N SER A 221 -18.31 -9.97 -15.48
CA SER A 221 -18.68 -11.39 -15.38
C SER A 221 -19.47 -11.69 -14.10
N GLY A 222 -19.05 -11.15 -12.95
CA GLY A 222 -19.79 -11.28 -11.68
C GLY A 222 -21.18 -10.65 -11.73
N GLN A 223 -21.31 -9.47 -12.33
CA GLN A 223 -22.61 -8.80 -12.50
C GLN A 223 -23.57 -9.62 -13.40
N ARG A 224 -23.06 -10.23 -14.48
CA ARG A 224 -23.86 -11.13 -15.33
C ARG A 224 -24.30 -12.39 -14.59
N ALA A 225 -23.43 -12.99 -13.77
CA ALA A 225 -23.78 -14.16 -12.97
C ALA A 225 -24.92 -13.84 -11.98
N ILE A 226 -24.80 -12.75 -11.21
CA ILE A 226 -25.84 -12.33 -10.26
C ILE A 226 -27.18 -12.10 -10.96
N GLY A 227 -27.19 -11.35 -12.09
CA GLY A 227 -28.41 -11.09 -12.86
C GLY A 227 -29.04 -12.32 -13.54
N SER A 228 -28.33 -13.45 -13.57
CA SER A 228 -28.84 -14.75 -14.03
C SER A 228 -29.33 -15.65 -12.89
N MET A 229 -29.06 -15.32 -11.63
CA MET A 229 -29.55 -16.04 -10.44
C MET A 229 -30.82 -15.40 -9.85
N THR A 230 -31.23 -14.24 -10.36
CA THR A 230 -32.44 -13.49 -9.97
C THR A 230 -33.53 -13.52 -11.05
N ARG A 231 -33.65 -14.64 -11.77
CA ARG A 231 -34.66 -14.91 -12.81
C ARG A 231 -35.14 -16.35 -12.72
#